data_AF-A0A498JC16-F1
#
_entry.id   AF-A0A498JC16-F1
#
_cell.length_a   1.000
_cell.length_b   1.000
_cell.length_c   1.000
_cell.angle_alpha   90.00
_cell.angle_beta   90.00
_cell.angle_gamma   90.00
#
_symmetry.space_group_name_H-M   'P 1'
#
loop_
_entity.id
_entity.type
_entity.pdbx_description
1 polymer ?
#
loop_
_entity_poly.entity_id
_entity_poly.type
_entity_poly.pdbx_seq_one_letter_code
_entity_poly.pdbx_strand_id
1 'polypeptide(L)'
;MADGIISMLPDLLPSTVYGYIDKEVKLVLDAKKDVEEYTGNLRAIQAVLENAEQRQVKEASVRIWLDQLKDISFQMVDVLDEWNTDMLRQQVEKQELEGENALVSLTLTECKVGIDKPSRKLNVHSSD
;
A
#
# COMPACT_ATOMS: atom_id res chain seq x y z
N MET A 1 -27.72 -33.94 7.79
CA MET A 1 -26.45 -33.36 8.30
C MET A 1 -26.22 -31.95 7.79
N ALA A 2 -26.50 -31.66 6.51
CA ALA A 2 -26.36 -30.30 5.96
C ALA A 2 -27.30 -29.26 6.64
N ASP A 3 -28.53 -29.63 6.99
CA ASP A 3 -29.50 -28.72 7.65
C ASP A 3 -28.99 -28.15 8.97
N GLY A 4 -28.20 -28.92 9.74
CA GLY A 4 -27.61 -28.43 10.98
C GLY A 4 -26.54 -27.36 10.76
N ILE A 5 -25.79 -27.46 9.66
CA ILE A 5 -24.77 -26.46 9.29
C ILE A 5 -25.44 -25.19 8.77
N ILE A 6 -26.45 -25.33 7.90
CA ILE A 6 -27.21 -24.19 7.37
C ILE A 6 -27.92 -23.43 8.50
N SER A 7 -28.40 -24.13 9.53
CA SER A 7 -29.05 -23.49 10.68
C SER A 7 -28.11 -22.68 11.57
N MET A 8 -26.80 -22.95 11.55
CA MET A 8 -25.82 -22.28 12.43
C MET A 8 -25.23 -21.00 11.82
N LEU A 9 -25.24 -20.90 10.49
CA LEU A 9 -24.69 -19.76 9.75
C LEU A 9 -25.38 -18.42 10.04
N PRO A 10 -26.71 -18.34 10.19
CA PRO A 10 -27.40 -17.07 10.48
C PRO A 10 -26.97 -16.42 11.78
N ASP A 11 -26.51 -17.19 12.77
CA ASP A 11 -26.08 -16.67 14.06
C ASP A 11 -24.57 -16.39 14.13
N LEU A 12 -23.78 -17.14 13.35
CA LEU A 12 -22.31 -17.04 13.35
C LEU A 12 -21.78 -15.96 12.38
N LEU A 13 -22.41 -15.81 11.22
CA LEU A 13 -21.98 -14.86 10.18
C LEU A 13 -22.13 -13.40 10.61
N PRO A 14 -23.25 -12.96 11.26
CA PRO A 14 -23.37 -11.58 11.68
C PRO A 14 -22.27 -11.19 12.66
N SER A 15 -22.03 -11.98 13.71
CA SER A 15 -21.03 -11.61 14.73
C SER A 15 -19.60 -11.51 14.16
N THR A 16 -19.24 -12.41 13.24
CA THR A 16 -17.92 -12.41 12.60
C THR A 16 -17.76 -11.26 11.61
N VAL A 17 -18.76 -11.00 10.76
CA VAL A 17 -18.74 -9.89 9.79
C VAL A 17 -18.86 -8.54 10.51
N TYR A 18 -19.77 -8.37 11.47
CA TYR A 18 -19.90 -7.14 12.27
C TYR A 18 -18.62 -6.83 13.03
N GLY A 19 -18.00 -7.81 13.69
CA GLY A 19 -16.75 -7.59 14.41
C GLY A 19 -15.55 -7.24 13.50
N TYR A 20 -15.59 -7.67 12.23
CA TYR A 20 -14.58 -7.33 11.24
C TYR A 20 -14.81 -5.92 10.66
N ILE A 21 -16.03 -5.64 10.18
CA ILE A 21 -16.37 -4.32 9.60
C ILE A 21 -16.35 -3.20 10.66
N ASP A 22 -16.70 -3.47 11.92
CA ASP A 22 -16.65 -2.48 13.00
C ASP A 22 -15.22 -2.00 13.23
N LYS A 23 -14.25 -2.93 13.23
CA LYS A 23 -12.83 -2.59 13.36
C LYS A 23 -12.32 -1.79 12.17
N GLU A 24 -12.62 -2.22 10.94
CA GLU A 24 -12.20 -1.51 9.74
C GLU A 24 -12.83 -0.11 9.66
N VAL A 25 -14.15 -0.01 9.90
CA VAL A 25 -14.87 1.28 9.91
C VAL A 25 -14.31 2.19 10.99
N LYS A 26 -14.04 1.66 12.19
CA LYS A 26 -13.42 2.43 13.27
C LYS A 26 -12.04 2.96 12.88
N LEU A 27 -11.17 2.13 12.29
CA LEU A 27 -9.85 2.57 11.83
C LEU A 27 -9.95 3.70 10.79
N VAL A 28 -10.89 3.60 9.85
CA VAL A 28 -11.12 4.64 8.84
C VAL A 28 -11.67 5.93 9.46
N LEU A 29 -12.59 5.83 10.43
CA LEU A 29 -13.13 6.98 11.15
C LEU A 29 -12.06 7.69 12.00
N ASP A 30 -11.22 6.92 12.70
CA ASP A 30 -10.11 7.44 13.50
C ASP A 30 -9.08 8.13 12.58
N ALA A 31 -8.65 7.47 11.49
CA ALA A 31 -7.73 8.07 10.53
C ALA A 31 -8.30 9.35 9.88
N LYS A 32 -9.60 9.38 9.55
CA LYS A 32 -10.26 10.58 9.03
C LYS A 32 -10.19 11.74 10.03
N LYS A 33 -10.45 11.45 11.31
CA LYS A 33 -10.37 12.45 12.38
C LYS A 33 -8.94 13.00 12.52
N ASP A 34 -7.94 12.14 12.49
CA ASP A 34 -6.54 12.55 12.58
C ASP A 34 -6.15 13.45 11.40
N VAL A 35 -6.58 13.11 10.18
CA VAL A 35 -6.36 13.95 8.98
C VAL A 35 -7.02 15.33 9.13
N GLU A 36 -8.24 15.41 9.66
CA GLU A 36 -8.93 16.68 9.92
C GLU A 36 -8.18 17.52 10.98
N GLU A 37 -7.68 16.90 12.04
CA GLU A 37 -6.88 17.56 13.08
C GLU A 37 -5.57 18.12 12.52
N TYR A 38 -4.80 17.30 11.78
CA TYR A 38 -3.55 17.74 11.17
C TYR A 38 -3.78 18.87 10.16
N THR A 39 -4.87 18.80 9.38
CA THR A 39 -5.24 19.87 8.44
C THR A 39 -5.53 21.18 9.18
N GLY A 40 -6.20 21.13 10.32
CA GLY A 40 -6.44 22.30 11.18
C GLY A 40 -5.15 22.91 11.72
N ASN A 41 -4.24 22.06 12.22
CA ASN A 41 -2.93 22.48 12.74
C ASN A 41 -2.06 23.12 11.66
N LEU A 42 -1.99 22.54 10.46
CA LEU A 42 -1.25 23.10 9.34
C LEU A 42 -1.81 24.46 8.92
N ARG A 43 -3.13 24.65 8.93
CA ARG A 43 -3.76 25.95 8.65
C ARG A 43 -3.42 26.99 9.71
N ALA A 44 -3.37 26.60 10.99
CA ALA A 44 -2.95 27.50 12.06
C ALA A 44 -1.48 27.92 11.90
N ILE A 45 -0.60 26.97 11.55
CA ILE A 45 0.81 27.25 11.25
C ILE A 45 0.91 28.20 10.06
N GLN A 46 0.16 27.98 8.98
CA GLN A 46 0.11 28.88 7.83
C GLN A 46 -0.29 30.31 8.23
N ALA A 47 -1.31 30.47 9.07
CA ALA A 47 -1.72 31.80 9.54
C ALA A 47 -0.63 32.50 10.38
N VAL A 48 0.10 31.75 11.20
CA VAL A 48 1.26 32.28 11.96
C VAL A 48 2.40 32.64 11.01
N LEU A 49 2.68 31.81 10.01
CA LEU A 49 3.69 32.05 8.97
C LEU A 49 3.40 33.33 8.18
N GLU A 50 2.16 33.52 7.72
CA GLU A 50 1.74 34.72 7.00
C GLU A 50 1.93 35.99 7.86
N ASN A 51 1.65 35.90 9.17
CA ASN A 51 1.88 37.01 10.08
C ASN A 51 3.38 37.27 10.33
N ALA A 52 4.16 36.20 10.46
CA ALA A 52 5.59 36.24 10.69
C ALA A 52 6.35 36.79 9.48
N GLU A 53 5.98 36.41 8.25
CA GLU A 53 6.59 36.89 7.01
C GLU A 53 6.45 38.41 6.85
N GLN A 54 5.29 38.97 7.22
CA GLN A 54 5.09 40.43 7.23
C GLN A 54 5.97 41.15 8.26
N ARG A 55 6.31 40.48 9.37
CA ARG A 55 7.13 41.04 10.47
C ARG A 55 8.63 40.79 10.30
N GLN A 56 9.03 39.77 9.54
CA GLN A 56 10.45 39.36 9.41
C GLN A 56 11.36 40.46 8.88
N VAL A 57 10.80 41.40 8.11
CA VAL A 57 11.54 42.55 7.54
C VAL A 57 12.07 43.46 8.64
N LYS A 58 11.40 43.50 9.80
CA LYS A 58 11.71 44.40 10.92
C LYS A 58 12.22 43.65 12.17
N GLU A 59 11.87 42.38 12.35
CA GLU A 59 12.16 41.61 13.56
C GLU A 59 13.08 40.42 13.28
N ALA A 60 14.36 40.53 13.69
CA ALA A 60 15.38 39.51 13.45
C ALA A 60 15.07 38.16 14.13
N SER A 61 14.37 38.17 15.26
CA SER A 61 13.91 36.97 15.98
C SER A 61 12.89 36.18 15.18
N VAL A 62 11.96 36.85 14.50
CA VAL A 62 10.94 36.22 13.64
C VAL A 62 11.59 35.57 12.42
N ARG A 63 12.61 36.21 11.84
CA ARG A 63 13.39 35.64 10.74
C ARG A 63 14.10 34.34 11.14
N ILE A 64 14.76 34.31 12.30
CA ILE A 64 15.46 33.12 12.80
C ILE A 64 14.47 31.95 13.02
N TRP A 65 13.29 32.23 13.59
CA TRP A 65 12.27 31.20 13.80
C TRP A 65 11.72 30.65 12.47
N LEU A 66 11.52 31.50 11.46
CA LEU A 66 11.08 31.08 10.12
C LEU A 66 12.11 30.19 9.42
N ASP A 67 13.40 30.51 9.53
CA ASP A 67 14.47 29.69 8.96
C ASP A 67 14.50 28.28 9.61
N GLN A 68 14.33 28.20 10.93
CA GLN A 68 14.26 26.90 11.63
C GLN A 68 13.04 26.07 11.22
N LEU A 69 11.88 26.71 11.06
CA LEU A 69 10.67 26.03 10.62
C LEU A 69 10.81 25.50 9.19
N LYS A 70 11.53 26.21 8.33
CA LYS A 70 11.84 25.77 6.97
C LYS A 70 12.69 24.50 6.97
N ASP A 71 13.72 24.42 7.81
CA ASP A 71 14.55 23.22 7.94
C ASP A 71 13.73 22.00 8.41
N ILE A 72 12.79 22.20 9.35
CA ILE A 72 11.89 21.14 9.80
C ILE A 72 10.95 20.70 8.67
N SER A 73 10.46 21.64 7.85
CA SER A 73 9.58 21.30 6.72
C SER A 73 10.28 20.41 5.68
N PHE A 74 11.58 20.59 5.46
CA PHE A 74 12.34 19.73 4.55
C PHE A 74 12.47 18.31 5.11
N GLN A 75 12.72 18.16 6.42
CA GLN A 75 12.75 16.83 7.05
C GLN A 75 11.41 16.10 6.94
N MET A 76 10.30 16.85 7.02
CA MET A 76 8.96 16.27 6.87
C MET A 76 8.70 15.77 5.44
N VAL A 77 9.21 16.47 4.42
CA VAL A 77 9.12 16.03 3.02
C VAL A 77 9.92 14.75 2.80
N ASP A 78 11.13 14.65 3.35
CA ASP A 78 11.96 13.44 3.23
C ASP A 78 11.28 12.20 3.82
N VAL A 79 10.65 12.34 4.99
CA VAL A 79 9.90 11.24 5.62
C VAL A 79 8.68 10.83 4.79
N LEU A 80 7.98 11.79 4.17
CA LEU A 80 6.84 11.50 3.31
C LEU A 80 7.26 10.78 2.02
N ASP A 81 8.37 11.17 1.42
CA ASP A 81 8.92 10.51 0.22
C ASP A 81 9.38 9.07 0.53
N GLU A 82 9.98 8.83 1.70
CA GLU A 82 10.35 7.49 2.16
C GLU A 82 9.10 6.59 2.31
N TRP A 83 8.07 7.09 2.99
CA TRP A 83 6.81 6.36 3.13
C TRP A 83 6.16 6.07 1.78
N ASN A 84 6.13 7.04 0.87
CA ASN A 84 5.54 6.86 -0.46
C ASN A 84 6.31 5.79 -1.25
N THR A 85 7.64 5.76 -1.11
CA THR A 85 8.51 4.73 -1.70
C THR A 85 8.24 3.35 -1.10
N ASP A 86 8.10 3.23 0.22
CA ASP A 86 7.76 1.97 0.90
C ASP A 86 6.42 1.41 0.43
N MET A 87 5.41 2.29 0.29
CA MET A 87 4.08 1.89 -0.19
C MET A 87 4.13 1.38 -1.63
N LEU A 88 4.86 2.06 -2.52
CA LEU A 88 5.06 1.61 -3.89
C LEU A 88 5.80 0.27 -3.94
N ARG A 89 6.82 0.07 -3.11
CA ARG A 89 7.54 -1.20 -3.00
C ARG A 89 6.62 -2.35 -2.62
N GLN A 90 5.77 -2.16 -1.61
CA GLN A 90 4.79 -3.18 -1.21
C GLN A 90 3.79 -3.52 -2.34
N GLN A 91 3.40 -2.54 -3.15
CA GLN A 91 2.53 -2.80 -4.30
C GLN A 91 3.23 -3.63 -5.38
N VAL A 92 4.51 -3.35 -5.66
CA VAL A 92 5.32 -4.11 -6.62
C VAL A 92 5.56 -5.54 -6.12
N GLU A 93 5.99 -5.72 -4.86
CA GLU A 93 6.20 -7.03 -4.25
C GLU A 93 4.91 -7.89 -4.30
N LYS A 94 3.75 -7.27 -4.06
CA LYS A 94 2.46 -7.96 -4.19
C LYS A 94 2.17 -8.40 -5.64
N GLN A 95 2.49 -7.55 -6.63
CA GLN A 95 2.30 -7.88 -8.04
C GLN A 95 3.28 -8.95 -8.53
N GLU A 96 4.52 -8.99 -8.02
CA GLU A 96 5.51 -10.02 -8.34
C GLU A 96 5.10 -11.39 -7.80
N LEU A 97 4.58 -11.46 -6.56
CA LEU A 97 4.03 -12.70 -5.99
C LEU A 97 2.78 -13.21 -6.76
N GLU A 98 1.96 -12.30 -7.29
CA GLU A 98 0.82 -12.65 -8.15
C GLU A 98 1.27 -13.11 -9.55
N GLY A 99 2.35 -12.54 -10.10
CA GLY A 99 2.98 -12.94 -11.36
C GLY A 99 3.70 -14.29 -11.29
N GLU A 100 4.39 -14.58 -10.19
CA GLU A 100 5.01 -15.89 -9.94
C GLU A 100 3.96 -16.99 -9.77
N ASN A 101 2.83 -16.72 -9.09
CA ASN A 101 1.71 -17.66 -9.04
C ASN A 101 1.08 -17.90 -10.43
N ALA A 102 1.04 -16.88 -11.29
CA ALA A 102 0.59 -17.01 -12.68
C ALA A 102 1.58 -17.86 -13.53
N LEU A 103 2.89 -17.72 -13.31
CA LEU A 103 3.92 -18.51 -13.99
C LEU A 103 3.98 -19.96 -13.47
N VAL A 104 3.79 -20.17 -12.16
CA VAL A 104 3.64 -21.50 -11.55
C VAL A 104 2.38 -22.21 -12.07
N SER A 105 1.27 -21.49 -12.25
CA SER A 105 0.06 -22.09 -12.82
C SER A 105 0.18 -22.38 -14.32
N LEU A 106 0.84 -21.52 -15.12
CA LEU A 106 1.18 -21.80 -16.53
C LEU A 106 2.09 -23.03 -16.67
N THR A 107 3.15 -23.14 -15.87
CA THR A 107 4.09 -24.28 -15.92
C THR A 107 3.49 -25.58 -15.38
N LEU A 108 2.57 -25.52 -14.40
CA LEU A 108 1.83 -26.70 -13.93
C LEU A 108 0.80 -27.19 -14.98
N THR A 109 0.24 -26.28 -15.79
CA THR A 109 -0.62 -26.65 -16.93
C THR A 109 0.17 -27.32 -18.07
N GLU A 110 1.43 -26.93 -18.29
CA GLU A 110 2.33 -27.63 -19.23
C GLU A 110 2.68 -29.05 -18.74
N CYS A 111 2.80 -29.27 -17.42
CA CYS A 111 2.96 -30.63 -16.88
C CYS A 111 1.69 -31.50 -16.97
N LYS A 112 0.51 -30.90 -17.22
CA LYS A 112 -0.78 -31.60 -17.33
C LYS A 112 -1.22 -31.91 -18.76
N VAL A 113 -0.68 -31.23 -19.76
CA VAL A 113 -0.85 -31.58 -21.17
C VAL A 113 0.42 -32.28 -21.62
N GLY A 114 0.42 -33.61 -21.55
CA GLY A 114 1.53 -34.43 -22.02
C GLY A 114 1.92 -34.05 -23.45
N ILE A 115 3.03 -33.33 -23.60
CA ILE A 115 3.73 -33.25 -24.87
C ILE A 115 4.51 -34.54 -24.99
N ASP A 116 3.84 -35.57 -25.51
CA ASP A 116 4.51 -36.67 -26.18
C ASP A 116 5.38 -36.06 -27.29
N LYS A 117 6.69 -36.04 -27.06
CA LYS A 117 7.65 -35.54 -28.03
C LYS A 117 7.64 -36.51 -29.21
N PRO A 118 7.27 -36.11 -30.44
CA PRO A 118 7.30 -37.03 -31.55
C PRO A 118 8.78 -37.36 -31.83
N SER A 119 9.10 -38.65 -31.70
CA SER A 119 10.39 -39.22 -32.03
C SER A 119 10.70 -38.95 -33.52
N ARG A 120 11.49 -37.92 -33.82
CA ARG A 120 12.17 -37.81 -35.11
C ARG A 120 13.42 -38.68 -35.08
N LYS A 121 13.36 -39.87 -35.65
CA LYS A 121 14.56 -40.63 -36.00
C LYS A 121 15.32 -39.88 -37.09
N LEU A 122 16.48 -39.34 -36.75
CA LEU A 122 17.48 -38.91 -37.73
C LEU A 122 18.15 -40.17 -38.29
N ASN A 123 17.78 -40.54 -39.52
CA ASN A 123 18.58 -41.49 -40.29
C ASN A 123 19.67 -40.69 -41.01
N VAL A 124 20.90 -40.73 -40.49
CA VAL A 124 22.06 -40.23 -41.23
C VAL A 124 22.66 -41.40 -41.99
N HIS A 125 22.54 -41.29 -43.31
CA HIS A 125 23.16 -42.14 -44.32
C HIS A 125 24.68 -42.10 -44.13
N SER A 126 25.29 -43.22 -43.76
CA SER A 126 26.73 -43.43 -43.93
C SER A 126 26.94 -44.01 -45.32
N SER A 127 27.34 -43.17 -46.27
CA SER A 127 27.98 -43.64 -47.50
C SER A 127 29.46 -43.80 -47.20
N ASP A 128 29.92 -45.05 -47.23
CA ASP A 128 31.24 -45.39 -47.75
C ASP A 128 31.16 -45.48 -49.29
#